data_AF-A0A3A6N324-F1
#
_entry.id   AF-A0A3A6N324-F1
#
_cell.length_a   1.000
_cell.length_b   1.000
_cell.length_c   1.000
_cell.angle_alpha   90.00
_cell.angle_beta   90.00
_cell.angle_gamma   90.00
#
_symmetry.space_group_name_H-M   'P 1'
#
loop_
_entity.id
_entity.type
_entity.pdbx_description
1 polymer ?
#
loop_
_entity_poly.entity_id
_entity_poly.type
_entity_poly.pdbx_seq_one_letter_code
_entity_poly.pdbx_strand_id
1 'polypeptide(L)'
;MYRDGYSNFGFFNAVQPRDVTAGAVNIAGDTIDARGYDSLVFIVALGLVSYVSTASYILFRMQHASESAAGIDAWADVPLENMIFSGVSAYTSNSGAFLSICPAAAALSASQGSTQHAVGYRGNKRYVRLYVSSVSTPGSWAFGAVAVLGQPPLWPVNAT
;
A
#
# COMPACT_ATOMS: atom_id res chain seq x y z
N MET A 1 16.02 -4.15 -31.35
CA MET A 1 14.62 -3.89 -30.96
C MET A 1 14.60 -2.67 -30.06
N TYR A 2 13.82 -1.65 -30.40
CA TYR A 2 13.63 -0.47 -29.55
C TYR A 2 12.81 -0.88 -28.33
N ARG A 3 13.32 -0.57 -27.13
CA ARG A 3 12.65 -0.79 -25.85
C ARG A 3 11.99 0.53 -25.44
N ASP A 4 10.70 0.50 -25.15
CA ASP A 4 9.95 1.67 -24.66
C ASP A 4 10.20 1.87 -23.14
N GLY A 5 9.84 3.03 -22.60
CA GLY A 5 10.04 3.41 -21.21
C GLY A 5 9.41 2.46 -20.19
N TYR A 6 8.40 1.67 -20.56
CA TYR A 6 7.80 0.67 -19.67
C TYR A 6 8.59 -0.66 -19.57
N SER A 7 9.59 -0.87 -20.42
CA SER A 7 10.30 -2.17 -20.54
C SER A 7 11.01 -2.62 -19.26
N ASN A 8 11.28 -1.68 -18.34
CA ASN A 8 11.92 -1.93 -17.04
C ASN A 8 10.93 -1.92 -15.87
N PHE A 9 9.63 -1.88 -16.15
CA PHE A 9 8.57 -1.82 -15.15
C PHE A 9 7.65 -3.05 -15.25
N GLY A 10 7.32 -3.63 -14.09
CA GLY A 10 6.26 -4.62 -13.95
C GLY A 10 5.03 -3.99 -13.32
N PHE A 11 3.85 -4.21 -13.88
CA PHE A 11 2.59 -3.68 -13.35
C PHE A 11 1.71 -4.82 -12.87
N PHE A 12 1.24 -4.74 -11.63
CA PHE A 12 0.35 -5.74 -11.04
C PHE A 12 -0.83 -5.04 -10.37
N ASN A 13 -2.02 -5.59 -10.58
CA ASN A 13 -3.16 -5.20 -9.77
C ASN A 13 -2.96 -5.77 -8.37
N ALA A 14 -2.69 -4.92 -7.39
CA ALA A 14 -2.45 -5.36 -6.01
C ALA A 14 -3.76 -5.61 -5.28
N VAL A 15 -4.75 -4.73 -5.51
CA VAL A 15 -6.13 -4.87 -5.05
C VAL A 15 -7.04 -4.29 -6.13
N GLN A 16 -7.96 -5.11 -6.62
CA GLN A 16 -8.98 -4.68 -7.57
C GLN A 16 -9.77 -3.48 -7.01
N PRO A 17 -10.11 -2.49 -7.85
CA PRO A 17 -10.99 -1.41 -7.44
C PRO A 17 -12.27 -1.97 -6.84
N ARG A 18 -12.58 -1.56 -5.60
CA ARG A 18 -13.73 -2.08 -4.86
C ARG A 18 -14.35 -1.02 -3.98
N ASP A 19 -15.66 -1.12 -3.86
CA ASP A 19 -16.41 -0.48 -2.78
C ASP A 19 -16.39 -1.39 -1.55
N VAL A 20 -16.26 -0.76 -0.39
CA VAL A 20 -16.31 -1.39 0.91
C VAL A 20 -17.47 -0.75 1.67
N THR A 21 -18.51 -1.54 1.92
CA THR A 21 -19.62 -1.12 2.76
C THR A 21 -19.16 -1.00 4.21
N ALA A 22 -19.78 -0.10 4.97
CA ALA A 22 -19.48 0.13 6.38
C ALA A 22 -19.36 -1.18 7.18
N GLY A 23 -18.30 -1.31 7.98
CA GLY A 23 -18.01 -2.53 8.71
C GLY A 23 -16.53 -2.70 9.08
N ALA A 24 -16.25 -3.64 9.99
CA ALA A 24 -14.87 -4.04 10.28
C ALA A 24 -14.32 -4.87 9.10
N VAL A 25 -13.13 -4.54 8.63
CA VAL A 25 -12.60 -5.02 7.36
C VAL A 25 -11.16 -5.49 7.53
N ASN A 26 -10.86 -6.65 6.96
CA ASN A 26 -9.50 -7.13 6.74
C ASN A 26 -9.41 -7.60 5.28
N ILE A 27 -8.66 -6.87 4.46
CA ILE A 27 -8.47 -7.15 3.03
C ILE A 27 -7.00 -7.42 2.81
N ALA A 28 -6.68 -8.65 2.43
CA ALA A 28 -5.38 -8.98 1.86
C ALA A 28 -5.44 -8.79 0.34
N GLY A 29 -4.46 -8.09 -0.20
CA GLY A 29 -4.23 -8.01 -1.64
C GLY A 29 -3.55 -9.26 -2.19
N ASP A 30 -3.37 -9.27 -3.50
CA ASP A 30 -2.71 -10.35 -4.22
C ASP A 30 -1.24 -10.47 -3.81
N THR A 31 -0.71 -11.69 -3.91
CA THR A 31 0.70 -11.96 -3.63
C THR A 31 1.55 -11.54 -4.83
N ILE A 32 2.49 -10.63 -4.62
CA ILE A 32 3.35 -10.08 -5.67
C ILE A 32 4.77 -10.62 -5.49
N ASP A 33 5.30 -11.28 -6.52
CA ASP A 33 6.69 -11.74 -6.56
C ASP A 33 7.61 -10.61 -7.05
N ALA A 34 8.49 -10.14 -6.17
CA ALA A 34 9.43 -9.07 -6.47
C ALA A 34 10.71 -9.56 -7.17
N ARG A 35 10.83 -10.86 -7.48
CA ARG A 35 12.03 -11.41 -8.12
C ARG A 35 12.35 -10.71 -9.44
N GLY A 36 13.61 -10.31 -9.59
CA GLY A 36 14.10 -9.62 -10.79
C GLY A 36 13.97 -8.10 -10.73
N TYR A 37 13.40 -7.56 -9.65
CA TYR A 37 13.26 -6.13 -9.41
C TYR A 37 13.93 -5.73 -8.09
N ASP A 38 14.49 -4.52 -8.04
CA ASP A 38 15.17 -4.00 -6.84
C ASP A 38 14.22 -3.20 -5.94
N SER A 39 13.05 -2.83 -6.46
CA SER A 39 12.06 -2.04 -5.75
C SER A 39 10.65 -2.32 -6.24
N LEU A 40 9.69 -2.09 -5.36
CA LEU A 40 8.25 -2.12 -5.65
C LEU A 40 7.62 -0.85 -5.08
N VAL A 41 6.67 -0.25 -5.78
CA VAL A 41 5.87 0.87 -5.29
C VAL A 41 4.40 0.49 -5.34
N PHE A 42 3.69 0.59 -4.22
CA PHE A 42 2.24 0.57 -4.23
C PHE A 42 1.71 1.98 -4.46
N ILE A 43 0.79 2.10 -5.41
CA ILE A 43 0.00 3.29 -5.65
C ILE A 43 -1.43 2.94 -5.26
N VAL A 44 -1.93 3.60 -4.22
CA VAL A 44 -3.29 3.44 -3.70
C VAL A 44 -4.10 4.64 -4.15
N ALA A 45 -5.15 4.38 -4.92
CA ALA A 45 -6.16 5.36 -5.24
C ALA A 45 -7.33 5.19 -4.28
N LEU A 46 -7.57 6.21 -3.45
CA LEU A 46 -8.68 6.25 -2.52
C LEU A 46 -9.82 7.09 -3.11
N GLY A 47 -11.04 6.56 -3.05
CA GLY A 47 -12.27 7.27 -3.36
C GLY A 47 -12.81 8.03 -2.15
N LEU A 48 -14.07 8.46 -2.23
CA LEU A 48 -14.71 9.16 -1.12
C LEU A 48 -14.88 8.22 0.07
N VAL A 49 -14.55 8.72 1.27
CA VAL A 49 -14.75 8.00 2.53
C VAL A 49 -15.84 8.69 3.31
N SER A 50 -16.94 8.01 3.64
CA SER A 50 -18.12 8.67 4.23
C SER A 50 -17.99 8.97 5.74
N TYR A 51 -17.26 8.13 6.49
CA TYR A 51 -17.07 8.31 7.93
C TYR A 51 -15.81 7.62 8.44
N VAL A 52 -14.94 8.40 9.09
CA VAL A 52 -13.81 7.91 9.91
C VAL A 52 -13.68 8.79 11.15
N SER A 53 -13.13 8.24 12.22
CA SER A 53 -12.86 8.94 13.48
C SER A 53 -11.61 8.37 14.13
N THR A 54 -11.14 9.01 15.20
CA THR A 54 -9.99 8.51 15.97
C THR A 54 -10.25 7.14 16.63
N ALA A 55 -11.52 6.73 16.77
CA ALA A 55 -11.91 5.41 17.28
C ALA A 55 -12.28 4.41 16.17
N SER A 56 -12.59 4.90 14.96
CA SER A 56 -12.97 4.08 13.81
C SER A 56 -12.25 4.54 12.54
N TYR A 57 -11.15 3.87 12.18
CA TYR A 57 -10.28 4.31 11.10
C TYR A 57 -9.77 3.15 10.25
N ILE A 58 -9.22 3.48 9.07
CA ILE A 58 -8.70 2.52 8.10
C ILE A 58 -7.19 2.66 8.05
N LEU A 59 -6.51 1.51 8.01
CA LEU A 59 -5.06 1.37 7.99
C LEU A 59 -4.63 0.60 6.75
N PHE A 60 -3.76 1.22 5.96
CA PHE A 60 -3.07 0.54 4.87
C PHE A 60 -1.67 0.17 5.32
N ARG A 61 -1.37 -1.11 5.19
CA ARG A 61 -0.10 -1.72 5.57
C ARG A 61 0.52 -2.43 4.39
N MET A 62 1.83 -2.44 4.37
CA MET A 62 2.62 -3.29 3.50
C MET A 62 3.06 -4.51 4.29
N GLN A 63 2.89 -5.70 3.70
CA GLN A 63 3.36 -6.94 4.29
C GLN A 63 4.30 -7.67 3.34
N HIS A 64 5.23 -8.42 3.91
CA HIS A 64 6.20 -9.19 3.15
C HIS A 64 6.41 -10.61 3.69
N ALA A 65 6.90 -11.50 2.83
CA ALA A 65 7.17 -12.89 3.16
C ALA A 65 8.34 -13.45 2.33
N SER A 66 9.08 -14.41 2.90
CA SER A 66 10.15 -15.10 2.15
C SER A 66 9.58 -16.14 1.18
N GLU A 67 8.45 -16.75 1.52
CA GLU A 67 7.80 -17.81 0.74
C GLU A 67 6.41 -17.39 0.29
N SER A 68 6.00 -17.81 -0.91
CA SER A 68 4.66 -17.50 -1.43
C SER A 68 3.63 -18.25 -0.59
N ALA A 69 2.55 -17.57 -0.25
CA ALA A 69 1.53 -17.97 0.74
C ALA A 69 0.70 -19.25 0.43
N ALA A 70 1.25 -20.23 -0.28
CA ALA A 70 0.66 -21.56 -0.41
C ALA A 70 1.13 -22.55 0.68
N GLY A 71 2.08 -22.18 1.54
CA GLY A 71 2.46 -23.02 2.67
C GLY A 71 3.70 -22.49 3.36
N ILE A 72 3.51 -22.07 4.62
CA ILE A 72 4.57 -21.82 5.62
C ILE A 72 5.43 -20.56 5.36
N ASP A 73 4.82 -19.37 5.48
CA ASP A 73 5.47 -18.27 6.19
C ASP A 73 4.43 -17.23 6.64
N ALA A 74 4.58 -16.75 7.88
CA ALA A 74 3.71 -15.74 8.45
C ALA A 74 4.00 -14.40 7.76
N TRP A 75 3.03 -13.87 7.02
CA TRP A 75 3.10 -12.50 6.51
C TRP A 75 3.42 -11.55 7.65
N ALA A 76 4.57 -10.88 7.56
CA ALA A 76 4.99 -9.89 8.52
C ALA A 76 4.75 -8.50 7.96
N ASP A 77 4.45 -7.57 8.85
CA ASP A 77 4.43 -6.16 8.49
C ASP A 77 5.84 -5.71 8.09
N VAL A 78 5.94 -4.99 6.98
CA VAL A 78 7.22 -4.50 6.49
C VAL A 78 7.80 -3.51 7.49
N PRO A 79 9.08 -3.65 7.87
CA PRO A 79 9.66 -2.73 8.82
C PRO A 79 10.01 -1.40 8.15
N LEU A 80 10.00 -0.33 8.94
CA LEU A 80 10.13 1.06 8.46
C LEU A 80 11.38 1.31 7.61
N GLU A 81 12.50 0.65 7.91
CA GLU A 81 13.75 0.75 7.16
C GLU A 81 13.66 0.22 5.72
N ASN A 82 12.70 -0.66 5.45
CA ASN A 82 12.47 -1.22 4.11
C ASN A 82 11.37 -0.48 3.34
N MET A 83 10.74 0.52 3.96
CA MET A 83 9.70 1.35 3.35
C MET A 83 10.29 2.67 2.86
N ILE A 84 9.95 3.04 1.64
CA ILE A 84 10.35 4.32 1.04
C ILE A 84 9.12 5.19 0.98
N PHE A 85 9.04 6.21 1.82
CA PHE A 85 7.87 7.09 1.90
C PHE A 85 7.90 8.14 0.79
N SER A 86 6.82 8.23 0.02
CA SER A 86 6.54 9.38 -0.82
C SER A 86 5.77 10.41 0.01
N GLY A 87 6.51 11.31 0.67
CA GLY A 87 6.06 12.44 1.48
C GLY A 87 4.59 12.51 1.91
N VAL A 88 4.21 11.81 3.00
CA VAL A 88 3.17 12.17 4.00
C VAL A 88 3.46 11.34 5.26
N SER A 89 3.34 11.98 6.44
CA SER A 89 3.51 11.47 7.81
C SER A 89 3.88 9.99 7.95
N ALA A 90 5.17 9.73 8.18
CA ALA A 90 5.65 8.41 8.57
C ALA A 90 4.87 7.91 9.78
N TYR A 91 4.20 6.78 9.61
CA TYR A 91 3.83 5.94 10.74
C TYR A 91 5.11 5.60 11.50
N THR A 92 5.23 6.03 12.75
CA THR A 92 6.46 5.87 13.53
C THR A 92 6.58 4.49 14.21
N SER A 93 5.61 3.60 13.99
CA SER A 93 5.62 2.24 14.51
C SER A 93 5.99 1.23 13.43
N ASN A 94 6.76 0.20 13.81
CA ASN A 94 7.19 -0.90 12.95
C ASN A 94 6.02 -1.84 12.61
N SER A 95 4.98 -1.29 11.99
CA SER A 95 3.67 -1.92 11.79
C SER A 95 3.32 -2.03 10.31
N GLY A 96 4.27 -1.79 9.40
CA GLY A 96 4.06 -1.79 7.94
C GLY A 96 3.07 -0.75 7.44
N ALA A 97 2.46 0.02 8.35
CA ALA A 97 1.47 1.03 8.05
C ALA A 97 2.14 2.21 7.38
N PHE A 98 1.52 2.74 6.33
CA PHE A 98 1.97 3.96 5.65
C PHE A 98 0.87 4.98 5.47
N LEU A 99 -0.40 4.57 5.60
CA LEU A 99 -1.54 5.45 5.47
C LEU A 99 -2.58 5.11 6.53
N SER A 100 -3.01 6.14 7.25
CA SER A 100 -4.22 6.11 8.05
C SER A 100 -5.22 7.03 7.42
N ILE A 101 -6.41 6.53 7.20
CA ILE A 101 -7.55 7.39 6.95
C ILE A 101 -8.13 7.69 8.33
N CYS A 102 -7.44 8.62 9.01
CA CYS A 102 -7.60 9.18 10.37
C CYS A 102 -6.47 8.80 11.35
N PRO A 103 -5.54 9.73 11.64
CA PRO A 103 -4.91 9.79 12.96
C PRO A 103 -4.78 11.23 13.52
N ALA A 104 -5.20 11.38 14.79
CA ALA A 104 -5.05 12.50 15.73
C ALA A 104 -5.39 13.95 15.28
N ALA A 105 -6.65 14.35 15.54
CA ALA A 105 -7.19 15.70 15.87
C ALA A 105 -8.58 15.96 15.23
N ALA A 106 -9.04 15.13 14.30
CA ALA A 106 -10.38 15.24 13.73
C ALA A 106 -11.39 14.48 14.62
N ALA A 107 -11.86 15.11 15.69
CA ALA A 107 -13.05 14.68 16.45
C ALA A 107 -14.37 14.97 15.72
N LEU A 108 -14.31 15.23 14.40
CA LEU A 108 -15.47 15.51 13.56
C LEU A 108 -15.42 14.56 12.36
N SER A 109 -16.56 13.91 12.11
CA SER A 109 -16.93 13.04 10.99
C SER A 109 -16.58 13.64 9.62
N ALA A 110 -15.31 13.72 9.27
CA ALA A 110 -14.88 14.33 8.02
C ALA A 110 -14.85 13.27 6.92
N SER A 111 -15.63 13.51 5.87
CA SER A 111 -15.44 12.82 4.60
C SER A 111 -14.04 13.17 4.08
N GLN A 112 -13.22 12.17 3.79
CA GLN A 112 -11.94 12.39 3.12
C GLN A 112 -12.19 12.38 1.62
N GLY A 113 -11.66 13.39 0.94
CA GLY A 113 -11.72 13.48 -0.52
C GLY A 113 -10.85 12.42 -1.20
N SER A 114 -11.04 12.24 -2.49
CA SER A 114 -10.25 11.29 -3.28
C SER A 114 -8.78 11.70 -3.32
N THR A 115 -7.90 10.82 -2.87
CA THR A 115 -6.46 11.05 -2.81
C THR A 115 -5.69 9.86 -3.35
N GLN A 116 -4.47 10.12 -3.81
CA GLN A 116 -3.52 9.10 -4.21
C GLN A 116 -2.39 9.05 -3.20
N HIS A 117 -2.02 7.84 -2.78
CA HIS A 117 -0.92 7.61 -1.86
C HIS A 117 0.04 6.61 -2.47
N ALA A 118 1.35 6.89 -2.34
CA ALA A 118 2.38 6.00 -2.84
C ALA A 118 3.35 5.62 -1.72
N VAL A 119 3.70 4.34 -1.66
CA VAL A 119 4.72 3.83 -0.75
C VAL A 119 5.62 2.86 -1.51
N GLY A 120 6.92 3.09 -1.43
CA GLY A 120 7.93 2.21 -1.99
C GLY A 120 8.39 1.14 -0.99
N TYR A 121 8.94 0.07 -1.53
CA TYR A 121 9.53 -1.06 -0.83
C TYR A 121 10.91 -1.32 -1.41
N ARG A 122 11.89 -1.43 -0.52
CA ARG A 122 13.22 -1.97 -0.81
C ARG A 122 13.64 -2.83 0.37
N GLY A 123 13.21 -4.08 0.36
CA GLY A 123 13.56 -5.06 1.38
C GLY A 123 14.06 -6.37 0.79
N ASN A 124 14.47 -7.30 1.66
CA ASN A 124 15.08 -8.58 1.29
C ASN A 124 14.08 -9.72 1.05
N LYS A 125 12.79 -9.51 1.35
CA LYS A 125 11.75 -10.52 1.17
C LYS A 125 11.27 -10.55 -0.28
N ARG A 126 11.05 -11.77 -0.78
CA ARG A 126 10.67 -12.03 -2.18
C ARG A 126 9.24 -11.63 -2.48
N TYR A 127 8.32 -11.85 -1.55
CA TYR A 127 6.90 -11.60 -1.75
C TYR A 127 6.44 -10.40 -0.95
N VAL A 128 5.60 -9.58 -1.58
CA VAL A 128 5.01 -8.39 -0.97
C VAL A 128 3.52 -8.35 -1.30
N ARG A 129 2.71 -7.84 -0.37
CA ARG A 129 1.29 -7.55 -0.62
C ARG A 129 0.87 -6.28 0.10
N LEU A 130 -0.20 -5.69 -0.39
CA LEU A 130 -0.95 -4.68 0.35
C LEU A 130 -1.90 -5.38 1.34
N TYR A 131 -1.97 -4.90 2.56
CA TYR A 131 -2.92 -5.35 3.56
C TYR A 131 -3.67 -4.16 4.14
N VAL A 132 -5.00 -4.20 4.07
CA VAL A 132 -5.85 -3.13 4.57
C VAL A 132 -6.66 -3.66 5.73
N SER A 133 -6.67 -2.93 6.83
CA SER A 133 -7.42 -3.28 8.04
C SER A 133 -8.19 -2.07 8.54
N SER A 134 -9.26 -2.31 9.29
CA SER A 134 -9.94 -1.24 10.02
C SER A 134 -9.83 -1.47 11.53
N VAL A 135 -9.91 -0.36 12.26
CA VAL A 135 -10.21 -0.36 13.68
C VAL A 135 -11.68 -0.01 13.82
N SER A 136 -12.43 -0.82 14.57
CA SER A 136 -13.89 -0.67 14.70
C SER A 136 -14.59 -0.69 13.32
N THR A 137 -15.73 0.00 13.21
CA THR A 137 -16.56 0.09 12.01
C THR A 137 -16.48 1.48 11.37
N PRO A 138 -15.55 1.71 10.42
CA PRO A 138 -15.59 2.89 9.56
C PRO A 138 -16.82 2.87 8.64
N GLY A 139 -17.18 4.04 8.09
CA GLY A 139 -18.22 4.17 7.07
C GLY A 139 -17.79 3.59 5.72
N SER A 140 -18.67 3.67 4.72
CA SER A 140 -18.38 3.20 3.37
C SER A 140 -17.27 3.98 2.67
N TRP A 141 -16.50 3.30 1.84
CA TRP A 141 -15.34 3.85 1.13
C TRP A 141 -15.04 3.03 -0.12
N ALA A 142 -14.26 3.60 -1.04
CA ALA A 142 -13.81 2.92 -2.24
C ALA A 142 -12.29 3.03 -2.36
N PHE A 143 -11.62 1.99 -2.85
CA PHE A 143 -10.20 2.06 -3.15
C PHE A 143 -9.79 1.05 -4.23
N GLY A 144 -8.64 1.31 -4.85
CA GLY A 144 -7.91 0.35 -5.67
C GLY A 144 -6.42 0.55 -5.49
N ALA A 145 -5.64 -0.50 -5.72
CA ALA A 145 -4.19 -0.42 -5.58
C ALA A 145 -3.47 -1.15 -6.71
N VAL A 146 -2.44 -0.49 -7.25
CA VAL A 146 -1.54 -1.06 -8.26
C VAL A 146 -0.15 -1.12 -7.67
N ALA A 147 0.56 -2.22 -7.91
CA ALA A 147 2.00 -2.31 -7.65
C ALA A 147 2.78 -2.07 -8.93
N VAL A 148 3.81 -1.24 -8.84
CA VAL A 148 4.78 -0.99 -9.90
C VAL A 148 6.13 -1.50 -9.42
N LEU A 149 6.65 -2.55 -10.06
CA LEU A 149 7.98 -3.06 -9.81
C LEU A 149 8.95 -2.42 -10.77
N GLY A 150 10.16 -2.14 -10.33
CA GLY A 150 11.19 -1.59 -11.19
C GLY A 150 12.59 -1.72 -10.63
N GLN A 151 13.55 -1.39 -11.48
CA GLN A 151 14.98 -1.31 -11.15
C GLN A 151 15.40 0.17 -11.14
N PRO A 152 15.48 0.83 -9.96
CA PRO A 152 15.79 2.26 -9.87
C PRO A 152 17.05 2.71 -10.63
N PRO A 153 18.13 1.91 -10.75
CA PRO A 153 19.30 2.29 -11.54
C PRO A 153 19.03 2.47 -13.05
N LEU A 154 17.94 1.92 -13.56
CA LEU A 154 17.57 1.97 -14.98
C LEU A 154 16.40 2.92 -15.25
N TRP A 155 15.95 3.67 -14.25
CA TRP A 155 14.85 4.60 -14.40
C TRP A 155 15.34 5.89 -15.08
N PRO A 156 14.56 6.44 -16.02
CA PRO A 156 14.79 7.80 -16.50
C PRO A 156 14.74 8.75 -15.31
N VAL A 157 15.89 9.35 -14.98
CA VAL A 157 15.95 10.46 -14.04
C VAL A 157 15.83 11.75 -14.83
N ASN A 158 15.17 12.76 -14.26
CA ASN A 158 15.20 14.08 -14.85
C ASN A 158 16.67 14.53 -14.91
N ALA A 159 17.16 14.84 -16.11
CA ALA A 159 18.41 15.55 -16.26
C ALA A 159 18.22 16.91 -15.58
N THR A 160 18.80 17.05 -14.40
CA THR A 160 18.88 18.32 -13.66
C THR A 160 20.26 18.91 -13.88
#